data_AF-A0A8J6LPK5-F1
#
_entry.id   AF-A0A8J6LPK5-F1
#
_cell.length_a   1.000
_cell.length_b   1.000
_cell.length_c   1.000
_cell.angle_alpha   90.00
_cell.angle_beta   90.00
_cell.angle_gamma   90.00
#
_symmetry.space_group_name_H-M   'P 1'
#
loop_
_entity.id
_entity.type
_entity.pdbx_description
1 polymer ?
#
loop_
_entity_poly.entity_id
_entity_poly.type
_entity_poly.pdbx_seq_one_letter_code
_entity_poly.pdbx_strand_id
1 'polypeptide(L)'
;MVKSPAIGIDLGTTYSCVGVWQHGKVEIIANDQGNRTTPSYVAFTDTERLLGDAAKNQVAMNPSNTIFDAKRLIGRKYDDPKIQQDLKHWPFKVVSDGGKPKIQIEHKGEVKKFAPEEVSSMVLTKMKETAEAYLGTSVRDAVVTVPAYFNDSQRQATKDAGVIAGLNVLRIINEPTAAALAYGLDKNLRGERNVLIFDLGGGTFDVSILTIDEGSLFEVRATAGDTHLGGEDFDHRLVNHLAEEFKRKYKKDLRSNPRALRRLRTAAERAKRTLSSSTEATVEIDALLDGIDFYTKKKP
;
A
#
# COMPACT_ATOMS: atom_id res chain seq x y z
N MET A 1 -19.40 9.50 -29.01
CA MET A 1 -19.19 9.35 -27.55
C MET A 1 -17.87 9.99 -27.20
N VAL A 2 -17.84 10.94 -26.25
CA VAL A 2 -16.58 11.50 -25.75
C VAL A 2 -15.83 10.37 -25.06
N LYS A 3 -14.61 10.08 -25.50
CA LYS A 3 -13.79 9.01 -24.91
C LYS A 3 -13.37 9.47 -23.52
N SER A 4 -13.74 8.71 -22.48
CA SER A 4 -13.26 8.98 -21.11
C SER A 4 -11.74 9.00 -21.10
N PRO A 5 -11.09 9.93 -20.38
CA PRO A 5 -9.64 9.93 -20.25
C PRO A 5 -9.17 8.63 -19.56
N ALA A 6 -7.97 8.19 -19.93
CA ALA A 6 -7.30 7.10 -19.24
C ALA A 6 -6.72 7.61 -17.91
N ILE A 7 -6.72 6.75 -16.89
CA ILE A 7 -6.17 7.06 -15.57
C ILE A 7 -4.83 6.35 -15.34
N GLY A 8 -3.96 6.97 -14.56
CA GLY A 8 -2.76 6.34 -14.01
C GLY A 8 -3.03 5.92 -12.57
N ILE A 9 -2.80 4.65 -12.25
CA ILE A 9 -2.95 4.14 -10.89
C ILE A 9 -1.61 3.65 -10.38
N ASP A 10 -1.18 4.23 -9.26
CA ASP A 10 -0.13 3.65 -8.44
C ASP A 10 -0.75 2.68 -7.44
N LEU A 11 -0.57 1.38 -7.66
CA LEU A 11 -1.07 0.33 -6.77
C LEU A 11 0.02 -0.02 -5.76
N GLY A 12 0.19 0.80 -4.72
CA GLY A 12 1.22 0.60 -3.71
C GLY A 12 0.86 -0.44 -2.63
N THR A 13 1.88 -0.89 -1.89
CA THR A 13 1.74 -1.91 -0.83
C THR A 13 0.80 -1.46 0.29
N THR A 14 1.01 -0.25 0.81
CA THR A 14 0.24 0.30 1.95
C THR A 14 -0.78 1.36 1.54
N TYR A 15 -0.49 2.10 0.48
CA TYR A 15 -1.34 3.15 -0.07
C TYR A 15 -1.33 3.07 -1.60
N SER A 16 -2.45 3.41 -2.21
CA SER A 16 -2.61 3.58 -3.64
C SER A 16 -2.94 5.03 -3.99
N CYS A 17 -2.60 5.44 -5.20
CA CYS A 17 -2.85 6.79 -5.72
C CYS A 17 -3.44 6.70 -7.12
N VAL A 18 -4.31 7.64 -7.48
CA VAL A 18 -4.89 7.73 -8.82
C VAL A 18 -4.75 9.15 -9.35
N GLY A 19 -4.33 9.26 -10.61
CA GLY A 19 -4.18 10.52 -11.31
C GLY A 19 -4.72 10.45 -12.74
N VAL A 20 -4.99 11.62 -13.30
CA VAL A 20 -5.46 11.79 -14.68
C VAL A 20 -4.64 12.88 -15.36
N TRP A 21 -4.33 12.67 -16.64
CA TRP A 21 -3.77 13.72 -17.48
C TRP A 21 -4.89 14.42 -18.24
N GLN A 22 -5.14 15.68 -17.92
CA GLN A 22 -6.15 16.48 -18.62
C GLN A 22 -5.73 17.95 -18.68
N HIS A 23 -6.18 18.67 -19.71
CA HIS A 23 -5.85 20.08 -19.92
C HIS A 23 -4.33 20.38 -19.88
N GLY A 24 -3.51 19.44 -20.37
CA GLY A 24 -2.05 19.60 -20.45
C GLY A 24 -1.30 19.46 -19.13
N LYS A 25 -1.91 18.91 -18.07
CA LYS A 25 -1.27 18.69 -16.78
C LYS A 25 -1.74 17.39 -16.11
N VAL A 26 -0.95 16.91 -15.14
CA VAL A 26 -1.34 15.83 -14.22
C VAL A 26 -2.19 16.41 -13.10
N GLU A 27 -3.32 15.77 -12.79
CA GLU A 27 -4.12 16.02 -11.60
C GLU A 27 -4.18 14.75 -10.75
N ILE A 28 -3.75 14.86 -9.48
CA ILE A 28 -3.88 13.79 -8.49
C ILE A 28 -5.24 13.91 -7.81
N ILE A 29 -6.02 12.84 -7.89
CA ILE A 29 -7.43 12.86 -7.50
C ILE A 29 -7.54 12.52 -6.01
N ALA A 30 -8.23 13.37 -5.26
CA ALA A 30 -8.54 13.10 -3.86
C ALA A 30 -9.73 12.14 -3.74
N ASN A 31 -9.70 11.27 -2.74
CA ASN A 31 -10.83 10.37 -2.43
C ASN A 31 -11.98 11.10 -1.73
N ASP A 32 -13.02 10.35 -1.37
CA ASP A 32 -14.22 10.83 -0.67
C ASP A 32 -13.96 11.46 0.72
N GLN A 33 -12.77 11.25 1.29
CA GLN A 33 -12.31 11.90 2.53
C GLN A 33 -11.36 13.08 2.28
N GLY A 34 -11.10 13.44 1.02
CA GLY A 34 -10.16 14.50 0.64
C GLY A 34 -8.69 14.08 0.64
N ASN A 35 -8.39 12.78 0.80
CA ASN A 35 -7.02 12.27 0.81
C ASN A 35 -6.54 11.98 -0.62
N ARG A 36 -5.33 12.43 -0.98
CA ARG A 36 -4.70 12.17 -2.29
C ARG A 36 -4.13 10.76 -2.45
N THR A 37 -4.05 10.01 -1.37
CA THR A 37 -3.72 8.59 -1.38
C THR A 37 -4.74 7.85 -0.54
N THR A 38 -5.07 6.63 -0.93
CA THR A 38 -6.04 5.78 -0.23
C THR A 38 -5.33 4.54 0.29
N PRO A 39 -5.53 4.14 1.55
CA PRO A 39 -4.94 2.91 2.07
C PRO A 39 -5.26 1.70 1.19
N SER A 40 -4.29 0.84 0.93
CA SER A 40 -4.48 -0.44 0.20
C SER A 40 -5.07 -1.50 1.15
N TYR A 41 -6.22 -1.19 1.73
CA TYR A 41 -6.91 -1.97 2.76
C TYR A 41 -8.29 -2.41 2.27
N VAL A 42 -8.64 -3.66 2.58
CA VAL A 42 -9.96 -4.25 2.33
C VAL A 42 -10.44 -4.89 3.62
N ALA A 43 -11.63 -4.57 4.09
CA ALA A 43 -12.22 -5.22 5.25
C ALA A 43 -13.57 -5.84 4.92
N PHE A 44 -13.83 -7.00 5.52
CA PHE A 44 -15.12 -7.69 5.43
C PHE A 44 -15.79 -7.66 6.80
N THR A 45 -17.03 -7.18 6.82
CA THR A 45 -17.91 -7.18 7.99
C THR A 45 -19.08 -8.14 7.77
N ASP A 46 -19.99 -8.26 8.72
CA ASP A 46 -21.19 -9.08 8.55
C ASP A 46 -22.20 -8.49 7.56
N THR A 47 -22.08 -7.21 7.21
CA THR A 47 -23.06 -6.53 6.36
C THR A 47 -22.45 -6.14 5.01
N GLU A 48 -21.23 -5.61 5.03
CA GLU A 48 -20.62 -4.95 3.90
C GLU A 48 -19.12 -5.21 3.77
N ARG A 49 -18.57 -4.79 2.62
CA ARG A 49 -17.14 -4.74 2.35
C ARG A 49 -16.69 -3.28 2.37
N LEU A 50 -15.71 -2.98 3.22
CA LEU A 50 -15.12 -1.65 3.34
C LEU A 50 -13.79 -1.62 2.58
N LEU A 51 -13.48 -0.47 1.98
CA LEU A 51 -12.26 -0.24 1.20
C LEU A 51 -11.57 1.04 1.67
N GLY A 52 -10.25 1.11 1.55
CA GLY A 52 -9.51 2.34 1.80
C GLY A 52 -9.51 2.77 3.28
N ASP A 53 -9.76 4.07 3.50
CA ASP A 53 -9.76 4.67 4.83
C ASP A 53 -10.76 3.99 5.78
N ALA A 54 -11.96 3.66 5.29
CA ALA A 54 -12.97 2.97 6.09
C ALA A 54 -12.46 1.60 6.60
N ALA A 55 -11.81 0.83 5.74
CA ALA A 55 -11.21 -0.45 6.11
C ALA A 55 -10.05 -0.28 7.10
N LYS A 56 -9.15 0.70 6.87
CA LYS A 56 -8.00 0.98 7.75
C LYS A 56 -8.46 1.44 9.14
N ASN A 57 -9.53 2.24 9.24
CA ASN A 57 -10.00 2.79 10.51
C ASN A 57 -10.53 1.74 11.48
N GLN A 58 -11.19 0.68 10.98
CA GLN A 58 -11.78 -0.37 11.82
C GLN A 58 -10.86 -1.57 12.10
N VAL A 59 -9.63 -1.56 11.58
CA VAL A 59 -8.68 -2.69 11.69
C VAL A 59 -8.41 -3.16 13.13
N ALA A 60 -8.51 -2.26 14.12
CA ALA A 60 -8.30 -2.62 15.52
C ALA A 60 -9.47 -3.40 16.14
N MET A 61 -10.66 -3.30 15.54
CA MET A 61 -11.87 -4.01 15.98
C MET A 61 -12.06 -5.33 15.22
N ASN A 62 -11.59 -5.41 13.98
CA ASN A 62 -11.78 -6.58 13.11
C ASN A 62 -10.46 -6.99 12.40
N PRO A 63 -9.40 -7.32 13.16
CA PRO A 63 -8.08 -7.53 12.58
C PRO A 63 -7.99 -8.77 11.68
N SER A 64 -8.76 -9.83 11.95
CA SER A 64 -8.73 -11.09 11.18
C SER A 64 -9.40 -10.99 9.80
N ASN A 65 -10.33 -10.05 9.62
CA ASN A 65 -11.03 -9.85 8.35
C ASN A 65 -10.67 -8.51 7.68
N THR A 66 -9.58 -7.87 8.11
CA THR A 66 -9.02 -6.67 7.47
C THR A 66 -7.71 -7.01 6.79
N ILE A 67 -7.74 -7.08 5.47
CA ILE A 67 -6.61 -7.42 4.62
C ILE A 67 -5.84 -6.15 4.25
N PHE A 68 -4.51 -6.24 4.32
CA PHE A 68 -3.53 -5.29 3.83
C PHE A 68 -2.33 -6.07 3.27
N ASP A 69 -1.37 -5.40 2.65
CA ASP A 69 -0.17 -6.00 2.05
C ASP A 69 -0.43 -7.08 0.99
N ALA A 70 -1.60 -7.10 0.34
CA ALA A 70 -1.91 -8.07 -0.71
C ALA A 70 -0.87 -8.07 -1.85
N LYS A 71 -0.21 -6.92 -2.08
CA LYS A 71 0.89 -6.77 -3.04
C LYS A 71 2.12 -7.61 -2.72
N ARG A 72 2.35 -7.99 -1.44
CA ARG A 72 3.42 -8.92 -1.06
C ARG A 72 3.13 -10.35 -1.53
N LEU A 73 1.84 -10.74 -1.57
CA LEU A 73 1.36 -12.07 -1.96
C LEU A 73 1.15 -12.25 -3.48
N ILE A 74 0.85 -11.17 -4.20
CA ILE A 74 0.43 -11.24 -5.60
C ILE A 74 1.47 -11.93 -6.50
N GLY A 75 1.01 -12.89 -7.31
CA GLY A 75 1.84 -13.66 -8.24
C GLY A 75 2.88 -14.60 -7.60
N ARG A 76 2.86 -14.80 -6.28
CA ARG A 76 3.77 -15.71 -5.56
C ARG A 76 3.14 -17.07 -5.28
N LYS A 77 4.00 -18.02 -4.89
CA LYS A 77 3.58 -19.32 -4.36
C LYS A 77 3.47 -19.26 -2.85
N TYR A 78 2.61 -20.11 -2.28
CA TYR A 78 2.40 -20.16 -0.84
C TYR A 78 3.67 -20.55 -0.08
N ASP A 79 4.48 -21.45 -0.64
CA ASP A 79 5.72 -21.99 -0.05
C ASP A 79 6.95 -21.08 -0.22
N ASP A 80 6.81 -19.90 -0.83
CA ASP A 80 7.89 -18.92 -0.93
C ASP A 80 8.41 -18.57 0.49
N PRO A 81 9.71 -18.75 0.79
CA PRO A 81 10.27 -18.48 2.11
C PRO A 81 9.98 -17.06 2.63
N LYS A 82 9.91 -16.07 1.73
CA LYS A 82 9.56 -14.69 2.07
C LYS A 82 8.10 -14.59 2.54
N ILE A 83 7.18 -15.26 1.84
CA ILE A 83 5.78 -15.35 2.26
C ILE A 83 5.66 -16.05 3.60
N GLN A 84 6.35 -17.17 3.81
CA GLN A 84 6.33 -17.87 5.09
C GLN A 84 6.83 -17.02 6.28
N GLN A 85 7.68 -16.01 6.03
CA GLN A 85 8.07 -15.02 7.04
C GLN A 85 6.95 -14.01 7.27
N ASP A 86 6.40 -13.42 6.21
CA ASP A 86 5.32 -12.43 6.28
C ASP A 86 4.05 -12.98 6.98
N LEU A 87 3.71 -14.25 6.74
CA LEU A 87 2.57 -14.94 7.36
C LEU A 87 2.57 -14.89 8.89
N LYS A 88 3.74 -14.77 9.51
CA LYS A 88 3.89 -14.71 10.98
C LYS A 88 3.47 -13.35 11.55
N HIS A 89 3.35 -12.34 10.70
CA HIS A 89 3.13 -10.96 11.09
C HIS A 89 1.72 -10.46 10.77
N TRP A 90 0.97 -11.16 9.92
CA TRP A 90 -0.40 -10.78 9.58
C TRP A 90 -1.44 -11.34 10.56
N PRO A 91 -2.46 -10.54 10.90
CA PRO A 91 -3.56 -10.99 11.77
C PRO A 91 -4.62 -11.82 11.05
N PHE A 92 -4.65 -11.76 9.71
CA PHE A 92 -5.58 -12.51 8.87
C PHE A 92 -4.95 -13.84 8.41
N LYS A 93 -5.80 -14.82 8.13
CA LYS A 93 -5.35 -16.15 7.74
C LYS A 93 -5.07 -16.21 6.24
N VAL A 94 -3.94 -16.81 5.87
CA VAL A 94 -3.65 -17.18 4.48
C VAL A 94 -3.50 -18.69 4.41
N VAL A 95 -4.08 -19.31 3.40
CA VAL A 95 -4.08 -20.76 3.17
C VAL A 95 -3.49 -21.09 1.81
N SER A 96 -2.94 -22.30 1.68
CA SER A 96 -2.55 -22.84 0.38
C SER A 96 -3.78 -23.41 -0.34
N ASP A 97 -3.95 -23.05 -1.60
CA ASP A 97 -4.92 -23.65 -2.51
C ASP A 97 -4.22 -23.97 -3.83
N GLY A 98 -3.95 -25.25 -4.08
CA GLY A 98 -3.15 -25.69 -5.23
C GLY A 98 -1.73 -25.09 -5.27
N GLY A 99 -1.14 -24.80 -4.10
CA GLY A 99 0.19 -24.17 -3.99
C GLY A 99 0.19 -22.64 -4.13
N LYS A 100 -0.96 -22.02 -4.41
CA LYS A 100 -1.12 -20.55 -4.42
C LYS A 100 -1.64 -20.05 -3.08
N PRO A 101 -1.19 -18.89 -2.60
CA PRO A 101 -1.73 -18.30 -1.38
C PRO A 101 -3.15 -17.75 -1.64
N LYS A 102 -4.08 -18.02 -0.72
CA LYS A 102 -5.39 -17.38 -0.67
C LYS A 102 -5.66 -16.81 0.71
N ILE A 103 -6.16 -15.58 0.78
CA ILE A 103 -6.56 -14.94 2.02
C ILE A 103 -7.94 -15.47 2.42
N GLN A 104 -8.01 -16.09 3.59
CA GLN A 104 -9.24 -16.65 4.16
C GLN A 104 -9.84 -15.66 5.15
N ILE A 105 -11.08 -15.26 4.92
CA ILE A 105 -11.85 -14.36 5.79
C ILE A 105 -13.22 -14.95 6.11
N GLU A 106 -13.87 -14.39 7.12
CA GLU A 106 -15.29 -14.59 7.40
C GLU A 106 -16.07 -13.38 6.93
N HIS A 107 -17.14 -13.62 6.17
CA HIS A 107 -18.02 -12.57 5.68
C HIS A 107 -19.45 -13.11 5.63
N LYS A 108 -20.38 -12.44 6.32
CA LYS A 108 -21.79 -12.85 6.39
C LYS A 108 -21.97 -14.27 6.95
N GLY A 109 -21.17 -14.65 7.94
CA GLY A 109 -21.15 -15.99 8.53
C GLY A 109 -20.58 -17.10 7.62
N GLU A 110 -20.03 -16.75 6.46
CA GLU A 110 -19.39 -17.70 5.54
C GLU A 110 -17.88 -17.50 5.49
N VAL A 111 -17.14 -18.61 5.44
CA VAL A 111 -15.70 -18.60 5.16
C VAL A 111 -15.48 -18.42 3.67
N LYS A 112 -14.83 -17.32 3.28
CA LYS A 112 -14.45 -17.03 1.90
C LYS A 112 -12.94 -17.04 1.74
N LYS A 113 -12.49 -17.40 0.53
CA LYS A 113 -11.07 -17.42 0.16
C LYS A 113 -10.88 -16.56 -1.07
N PHE A 114 -10.03 -15.54 -0.98
CA PHE A 114 -9.70 -14.65 -2.07
C PHE A 114 -8.25 -14.84 -2.51
N ALA A 115 -8.02 -14.88 -3.81
CA ALA A 115 -6.69 -14.73 -4.35
C ALA A 115 -6.17 -13.29 -4.15
N PRO A 116 -4.85 -13.07 -4.07
CA PRO A 116 -4.28 -11.72 -3.90
C PRO A 116 -4.70 -10.74 -5.02
N GLU A 117 -4.87 -11.23 -6.25
CA GLU A 117 -5.37 -10.47 -7.39
C GLU A 117 -6.82 -10.01 -7.20
N GLU A 118 -7.67 -10.79 -6.51
CA GLU A 118 -9.04 -10.39 -6.18
C GLU A 118 -9.07 -9.32 -5.09
N VAL A 119 -8.16 -9.38 -4.10
CA VAL A 119 -8.06 -8.31 -3.09
C VAL A 119 -7.52 -7.03 -3.73
N SER A 120 -6.51 -7.15 -4.60
CA SER A 120 -5.94 -6.02 -5.32
C SER A 120 -6.94 -5.39 -6.29
N SER A 121 -7.82 -6.20 -6.91
CA SER A 121 -8.90 -5.68 -7.77
C SER A 121 -9.89 -4.84 -6.99
N MET A 122 -10.19 -5.18 -5.73
CA MET A 122 -11.06 -4.36 -4.87
C MET A 122 -10.43 -2.99 -4.59
N VAL A 123 -9.10 -2.93 -4.39
CA VAL A 123 -8.38 -1.65 -4.26
C VAL A 123 -8.43 -0.86 -5.57
N LEU A 124 -8.20 -1.51 -6.72
CA LEU A 124 -8.29 -0.89 -8.04
C LEU A 124 -9.71 -0.38 -8.35
N THR A 125 -10.75 -1.10 -7.92
CA THR A 125 -12.14 -0.64 -8.01
C THR A 125 -12.35 0.64 -7.22
N LYS A 126 -11.83 0.74 -5.98
CA LYS A 126 -11.91 2.01 -5.23
C LYS A 126 -11.17 3.15 -5.93
N MET A 127 -10.04 2.88 -6.58
CA MET A 127 -9.29 3.90 -7.35
C MET A 127 -10.05 4.34 -8.60
N LYS A 128 -10.67 3.39 -9.29
CA LYS A 128 -11.58 3.66 -10.40
C LYS A 128 -12.77 4.50 -9.96
N GLU A 129 -13.50 4.10 -8.92
CA GLU A 129 -14.65 4.85 -8.38
C GLU A 129 -14.26 6.27 -7.97
N THR A 130 -13.07 6.44 -7.37
CA THR A 130 -12.54 7.75 -7.01
C THR A 130 -12.33 8.62 -8.25
N ALA A 131 -11.77 8.07 -9.32
CA ALA A 131 -11.61 8.79 -10.57
C ALA A 131 -12.94 9.06 -11.28
N GLU A 132 -13.89 8.11 -11.27
CA GLU A 132 -15.22 8.27 -11.87
C GLU A 132 -16.02 9.38 -11.17
N ALA A 133 -15.94 9.45 -9.83
CA ALA A 133 -16.57 10.52 -9.05
C ALA A 133 -15.99 11.90 -9.39
N TYR A 134 -14.68 11.98 -9.61
CA TYR A 134 -14.00 13.22 -10.00
C TYR A 134 -14.31 13.66 -11.43
N LEU A 135 -14.31 12.72 -12.37
CA LEU A 135 -14.48 12.98 -13.80
C LEU A 135 -15.96 13.10 -14.21
N GLY A 136 -16.90 12.61 -13.39
CA GLY A 136 -18.32 12.59 -13.69
C GLY A 136 -18.72 11.63 -14.82
N THR A 137 -17.86 10.67 -15.16
CA THR A 137 -18.06 9.68 -16.23
C THR A 137 -17.41 8.35 -15.86
N SER A 138 -17.84 7.25 -16.48
CA SER A 138 -17.21 5.95 -16.25
C SER A 138 -15.82 5.89 -16.88
N VAL A 139 -14.89 5.27 -16.14
CA VAL A 139 -13.50 5.08 -16.51
C VAL A 139 -13.26 3.61 -16.85
N ARG A 140 -12.64 3.38 -18.02
CA ARG A 140 -12.31 2.03 -18.49
C ARG A 140 -10.81 1.83 -18.67
N ASP A 141 -10.12 2.77 -19.28
CA ASP A 141 -8.72 2.61 -19.64
C ASP A 141 -7.80 3.05 -18.49
N ALA A 142 -6.82 2.21 -18.14
CA ALA A 142 -5.87 2.52 -17.08
C ALA A 142 -4.44 2.06 -17.40
N VAL A 143 -3.46 2.78 -16.87
CA VAL A 143 -2.08 2.32 -16.72
C VAL A 143 -1.85 2.04 -15.24
N VAL A 144 -1.30 0.88 -14.91
CA VAL A 144 -1.07 0.45 -13.52
C VAL A 144 0.43 0.26 -13.30
N THR A 145 0.95 0.78 -12.18
CA THR A 145 2.36 0.64 -11.81
C THR A 145 2.65 -0.69 -11.13
N VAL A 146 3.89 -1.17 -11.26
CA VAL A 146 4.46 -2.30 -10.50
C VAL A 146 5.93 -2.04 -10.17
N PRO A 147 6.50 -2.68 -9.14
CA PRO A 147 7.93 -2.61 -8.88
C PRO A 147 8.75 -3.12 -10.06
N ALA A 148 9.92 -2.55 -10.31
CA ALA A 148 10.76 -2.94 -11.45
C ALA A 148 11.21 -4.41 -11.38
N TYR A 149 11.44 -4.94 -10.17
CA TYR A 149 11.83 -6.34 -9.95
C TYR A 149 10.68 -7.35 -10.07
N PHE A 150 9.42 -6.92 -10.28
CA PHE A 150 8.31 -7.86 -10.46
C PHE A 150 8.56 -8.76 -11.66
N ASN A 151 8.48 -10.07 -11.42
CA ASN A 151 8.57 -11.08 -12.48
C ASN A 151 7.26 -11.16 -13.29
N ASP A 152 7.26 -11.96 -14.36
CA ASP A 152 6.12 -12.09 -15.27
C ASP A 152 4.84 -12.55 -14.57
N SER A 153 4.93 -13.47 -13.60
CA SER A 153 3.78 -13.95 -12.82
C SER A 153 3.14 -12.82 -12.02
N GLN A 154 3.96 -11.99 -11.37
CA GLN A 154 3.46 -10.86 -10.57
C GLN A 154 2.88 -9.74 -11.44
N ARG A 155 3.49 -9.47 -12.59
CA ARG A 155 2.98 -8.52 -13.59
C ARG A 155 1.64 -8.97 -14.15
N GLN A 156 1.54 -10.25 -14.52
CA GLN A 156 0.29 -10.82 -15.03
C GLN A 156 -0.81 -10.81 -13.97
N ALA A 157 -0.52 -11.23 -12.73
CA ALA A 157 -1.50 -11.19 -11.65
C ALA A 157 -1.98 -9.76 -11.32
N THR A 158 -1.11 -8.75 -11.42
CA THR A 158 -1.51 -7.34 -11.27
C THR A 158 -2.40 -6.87 -12.43
N LYS A 159 -2.09 -7.29 -13.66
CA LYS A 159 -2.94 -7.03 -14.82
C LYS A 159 -4.31 -7.69 -14.69
N ASP A 160 -4.34 -8.93 -14.21
CA ASP A 160 -5.57 -9.68 -13.96
C ASP A 160 -6.43 -8.98 -12.89
N ALA A 161 -5.81 -8.46 -11.83
CA ALA A 161 -6.51 -7.62 -10.85
C ALA A 161 -7.20 -6.40 -11.49
N GLY A 162 -6.53 -5.74 -12.45
CA GLY A 162 -7.14 -4.66 -13.24
C GLY A 162 -8.32 -5.13 -14.08
N VAL A 163 -8.22 -6.29 -14.74
CA VAL A 163 -9.31 -6.86 -15.52
C VAL A 163 -10.51 -7.20 -14.63
N ILE A 164 -10.29 -7.79 -13.46
CA ILE A 164 -11.34 -8.11 -12.47
C ILE A 164 -12.03 -6.82 -11.98
N ALA A 165 -11.29 -5.71 -11.84
CA ALA A 165 -11.84 -4.39 -11.50
C ALA A 165 -12.60 -3.72 -12.67
N GLY A 166 -12.72 -4.38 -13.83
CA GLY A 166 -13.36 -3.83 -15.01
C GLY A 166 -12.55 -2.71 -15.68
N LEU A 167 -11.22 -2.74 -15.54
CA LEU A 167 -10.30 -1.86 -16.23
C LEU A 167 -9.67 -2.56 -17.44
N ASN A 168 -9.57 -1.84 -18.55
CA ASN A 168 -8.70 -2.17 -19.66
C ASN A 168 -7.29 -1.65 -19.33
N VAL A 169 -6.43 -2.56 -18.88
CA VAL A 169 -5.04 -2.23 -18.53
C VAL A 169 -4.22 -2.04 -19.81
N LEU A 170 -4.08 -0.78 -20.23
CA LEU A 170 -3.36 -0.38 -21.45
C LEU A 170 -1.89 -0.77 -21.38
N ARG A 171 -1.29 -0.59 -20.19
CA ARG A 171 0.12 -0.89 -19.93
C ARG A 171 0.34 -1.13 -18.44
N ILE A 172 1.22 -2.07 -18.15
CA ILE A 172 1.89 -2.17 -16.85
C ILE A 172 3.21 -1.41 -16.98
N ILE A 173 3.45 -0.42 -16.14
CA ILE A 173 4.68 0.37 -16.14
C ILE A 173 5.45 0.16 -14.83
N ASN A 174 6.77 0.22 -14.89
CA ASN A 174 7.58 0.17 -13.68
C ASN A 174 7.42 1.46 -12.88
N GLU A 175 7.26 1.36 -11.57
CA GLU A 175 7.26 2.47 -10.61
C GLU A 175 8.43 3.45 -10.83
N PRO A 176 9.70 3.01 -10.93
CA PRO A 176 10.80 3.94 -11.16
C PRO A 176 10.75 4.62 -12.53
N THR A 177 10.20 3.96 -13.56
CA THR A 177 9.98 4.60 -14.87
C THR A 177 8.87 5.64 -14.80
N ALA A 178 7.79 5.37 -14.07
CA ALA A 178 6.72 6.34 -13.83
C ALA A 178 7.22 7.56 -13.04
N ALA A 179 8.06 7.34 -12.03
CA ALA A 179 8.72 8.41 -11.28
C ALA A 179 9.66 9.24 -12.15
N ALA A 180 10.46 8.59 -13.00
CA ALA A 180 11.34 9.28 -13.96
C ALA A 180 10.55 10.09 -14.99
N LEU A 181 9.42 9.57 -15.48
CA LEU A 181 8.48 10.31 -16.35
C LEU A 181 7.94 11.55 -15.63
N ALA A 182 7.46 11.40 -14.40
CA ALA A 182 6.97 12.53 -13.60
C ALA A 182 8.05 13.61 -13.38
N TYR A 183 9.31 13.20 -13.20
CA TYR A 183 10.44 14.12 -13.08
C TYR A 183 10.82 14.80 -14.41
N GLY A 184 10.73 14.06 -15.53
CA GLY A 184 11.23 14.47 -16.83
C GLY A 184 10.26 15.32 -17.68
N LEU A 185 8.95 15.23 -17.42
CA LEU A 185 7.89 15.83 -18.25
C LEU A 185 8.10 17.33 -18.56
N ASP A 186 8.60 18.12 -17.60
CA ASP A 186 8.74 19.57 -17.76
C ASP A 186 10.20 20.05 -17.92
N LYS A 187 11.18 19.14 -18.01
CA LYS A 187 12.59 19.51 -17.81
C LYS A 187 13.40 19.82 -19.07
N ASN A 188 12.80 19.82 -20.27
CA ASN A 188 13.51 20.08 -21.55
C ASN A 188 14.91 19.46 -21.55
N LEU A 189 14.99 18.18 -21.17
CA LEU A 189 16.25 17.48 -20.96
C LEU A 189 17.01 17.45 -22.29
N ARG A 190 18.24 17.97 -22.29
CA ARG A 190 19.18 17.90 -23.42
C ARG A 190 20.25 16.86 -23.13
N GLY A 191 20.52 16.04 -24.13
CA GLY A 191 21.47 14.92 -24.09
C GLY A 191 21.10 13.81 -23.11
N GLU A 192 21.89 12.73 -23.17
CA GLU A 192 21.75 11.58 -22.30
C GLU A 192 22.00 11.96 -20.83
N ARG A 193 21.09 11.54 -19.94
CA ARG A 193 21.26 11.70 -18.48
C ARG A 193 21.03 10.40 -17.75
N ASN A 194 21.93 10.12 -16.82
CA ASN A 194 21.73 9.06 -15.84
C ASN A 194 20.99 9.61 -14.62
N VAL A 195 19.88 8.97 -14.27
CA VAL A 195 19.00 9.31 -13.15
C VAL A 195 18.94 8.13 -12.20
N LEU A 196 19.15 8.40 -10.91
CA LEU A 196 18.94 7.43 -9.84
C LEU A 196 17.58 7.73 -9.21
N ILE A 197 16.70 6.72 -9.24
CA ILE A 197 15.43 6.74 -8.51
C ILE A 197 15.65 5.98 -7.21
N PHE A 198 15.40 6.65 -6.09
CA PHE A 198 15.41 6.08 -4.75
C PHE A 198 13.97 6.07 -4.24
N ASP A 199 13.37 4.90 -4.14
CA ASP A 199 11.99 4.70 -3.73
C ASP A 199 11.95 3.87 -2.44
N LEU A 200 11.63 4.52 -1.32
CA LEU A 200 11.48 3.88 -0.01
C LEU A 200 10.02 3.99 0.43
N GLY A 201 9.23 3.00 0.06
CA GLY A 201 7.80 2.96 0.29
C GLY A 201 7.40 2.44 1.67
N GLY A 202 6.14 2.01 1.77
CA GLY A 202 5.59 1.44 3.01
C GLY A 202 6.19 0.09 3.40
N GLY A 203 6.56 -0.73 2.43
CA GLY A 203 7.07 -2.09 2.67
C GLY A 203 8.09 -2.59 1.65
N THR A 204 8.46 -1.75 0.69
CA THR A 204 9.43 -2.07 -0.36
C THR A 204 10.42 -0.92 -0.48
N PHE A 205 11.66 -1.26 -0.74
CA PHE A 205 12.75 -0.35 -1.02
C PHE A 205 13.36 -0.70 -2.37
N ASP A 206 13.39 0.27 -3.27
CA ASP A 206 13.85 0.12 -4.65
C ASP A 206 14.82 1.23 -5.02
N VAL A 207 15.92 0.84 -5.66
CA VAL A 207 16.86 1.75 -6.30
C VAL A 207 17.00 1.34 -7.76
N SER A 208 16.69 2.26 -8.66
CA SER A 208 16.85 2.05 -10.10
C SER A 208 17.74 3.13 -10.69
N ILE A 209 18.67 2.73 -11.54
CA ILE A 209 19.44 3.64 -12.39
C ILE A 209 18.80 3.59 -13.77
N LEU A 210 18.36 4.75 -14.26
CA LEU A 210 17.79 4.92 -15.57
C LEU A 210 18.67 5.84 -16.41
N THR A 211 18.74 5.55 -17.70
CA THR A 211 19.21 6.50 -18.70
C THR A 211 17.99 7.13 -19.36
N ILE A 212 17.97 8.46 -19.40
CA ILE A 212 16.95 9.26 -20.07
C ILE A 212 17.63 9.96 -21.24
N ASP A 213 17.14 9.72 -22.46
CA ASP A 213 17.62 10.38 -23.68
C ASP A 213 16.55 11.30 -24.28
N GLU A 214 16.97 12.17 -25.20
CA GLU A 214 16.08 13.05 -25.96
C GLU A 214 15.01 12.22 -26.69
N GLY A 215 13.75 12.63 -26.56
CA GLY A 215 12.61 11.90 -27.15
C GLY A 215 11.90 10.90 -26.23
N SER A 216 12.10 11.01 -24.90
CA SER A 216 11.36 10.22 -23.89
C SER A 216 11.65 8.71 -23.92
N LEU A 217 12.86 8.34 -24.34
CA LEU A 217 13.37 6.97 -24.18
C LEU A 217 13.90 6.82 -22.75
N PHE A 218 13.25 5.96 -21.98
CA PHE A 218 13.65 5.60 -20.62
C PHE A 218 14.18 4.17 -20.62
N GLU A 219 15.47 4.01 -20.37
CA GLU A 219 16.09 2.69 -20.27
C GLU A 219 16.50 2.42 -18.83
N VAL A 220 16.01 1.33 -18.25
CA VAL A 220 16.45 0.89 -16.92
C VAL A 220 17.79 0.16 -17.08
N ARG A 221 18.87 0.72 -16.54
CA ARG A 221 20.23 0.16 -16.59
C ARG A 221 20.47 -0.87 -15.50
N ALA A 222 20.01 -0.56 -14.29
CA ALA A 222 20.17 -1.43 -13.14
C ALA A 222 19.01 -1.22 -12.17
N THR A 223 18.67 -2.26 -11.42
CA THR A 223 17.73 -2.19 -10.30
C THR A 223 18.23 -3.09 -9.18
N ALA A 224 18.20 -2.57 -7.95
CA ALA A 224 18.50 -3.29 -6.72
C ALA A 224 17.53 -2.79 -5.64
N GLY A 225 17.43 -3.51 -4.51
CA GLY A 225 16.50 -3.12 -3.47
C GLY A 225 16.24 -4.23 -2.45
N ASP A 226 15.31 -3.96 -1.54
CA ASP A 226 14.79 -4.91 -0.59
C ASP A 226 13.25 -4.92 -0.62
N THR A 227 12.69 -6.05 -1.02
CA THR A 227 11.25 -6.24 -1.17
C THR A 227 10.52 -6.37 0.19
N HIS A 228 11.25 -6.34 1.31
CA HIS A 228 10.73 -6.45 2.70
C HIS A 228 11.31 -5.38 3.61
N LEU A 229 11.64 -4.21 3.07
CA LEU A 229 12.08 -3.05 3.85
C LEU A 229 11.20 -1.84 3.52
N GLY A 230 10.66 -1.17 4.54
CA GLY A 230 9.97 0.09 4.35
C GLY A 230 9.50 0.77 5.63
N GLY A 231 8.56 1.69 5.46
CA GLY A 231 7.94 2.46 6.53
C GLY A 231 7.38 1.63 7.68
N GLU A 232 6.87 0.42 7.41
CA GLU A 232 6.31 -0.48 8.41
C GLU A 232 7.36 -1.10 9.34
N ASP A 233 8.58 -1.32 8.87
CA ASP A 233 9.69 -1.79 9.69
C ASP A 233 10.10 -0.72 10.69
N PHE A 234 10.12 0.55 10.24
CA PHE A 234 10.38 1.69 11.11
C PHE A 234 9.28 1.82 12.17
N ASP A 235 8.01 1.65 11.78
CA ASP A 235 6.88 1.59 12.72
C ASP A 235 7.06 0.44 13.72
N HIS A 236 7.48 -0.74 13.26
CA HIS A 236 7.69 -1.90 14.13
C HIS A 236 8.80 -1.64 15.16
N ARG A 237 9.92 -1.02 14.77
CA ARG A 237 10.98 -0.62 15.69
C ARG A 237 10.46 0.36 16.75
N LEU A 238 9.67 1.35 16.34
CA LEU A 238 9.08 2.33 17.26
C LEU A 238 8.05 1.67 18.20
N VAL A 239 7.21 0.77 17.68
CA VAL A 239 6.25 -0.02 18.48
C VAL A 239 6.96 -0.86 19.53
N ASN A 240 8.04 -1.56 19.16
CA ASN A 240 8.79 -2.37 20.11
C ASN A 240 9.40 -1.52 21.23
N HIS A 241 9.96 -0.36 20.88
CA HIS A 241 10.49 0.59 21.85
C HIS A 241 9.41 1.13 22.80
N LEU A 242 8.25 1.52 22.26
CA LEU A 242 7.12 2.01 23.06
C LEU A 242 6.51 0.92 23.95
N ALA A 243 6.43 -0.33 23.45
CA ALA A 243 5.94 -1.47 24.21
C ALA A 243 6.88 -1.82 25.38
N GLU A 244 8.20 -1.78 25.17
CA GLU A 244 9.17 -1.93 26.27
C GLU A 244 9.05 -0.81 27.29
N GLU A 245 8.84 0.44 26.85
CA GLU A 245 8.61 1.54 27.78
C GLU A 245 7.35 1.34 28.61
N PHE A 246 6.24 0.94 27.98
CA PHE A 246 4.99 0.63 28.68
C PHE A 246 5.21 -0.49 29.71
N LYS A 247 5.89 -1.57 29.33
CA LYS A 247 6.24 -2.67 30.23
C LYS A 247 7.11 -2.21 31.39
N ARG A 248 8.10 -1.34 31.14
CA ARG A 248 8.97 -0.79 32.18
C ARG A 248 8.19 0.07 33.18
N LYS A 249 7.30 0.95 32.68
CA LYS A 249 6.49 1.91 33.48
C LYS A 249 5.39 1.20 34.27
N TYR A 250 4.63 0.30 33.65
CA TYR A 250 3.40 -0.27 34.21
C TYR A 250 3.49 -1.76 34.55
N LYS A 251 4.64 -2.41 34.31
CA LYS A 251 4.90 -3.83 34.58
C LYS A 251 3.95 -4.80 33.87
N LYS A 252 3.34 -4.37 32.77
CA LYS A 252 2.44 -5.18 31.92
C LYS A 252 2.95 -5.24 30.48
N ASP A 253 2.87 -6.40 29.85
CA ASP A 253 3.26 -6.59 28.45
C ASP A 253 2.03 -6.54 27.54
N LEU A 254 1.88 -5.46 26.78
CA LEU A 254 0.73 -5.26 25.88
C LEU A 254 0.80 -6.11 24.62
N ARG A 255 1.93 -6.76 24.32
CA ARG A 255 2.12 -7.52 23.07
C ARG A 255 1.22 -8.73 22.97
N SER A 256 0.76 -9.25 24.11
CA SER A 256 -0.23 -10.33 24.17
C SER A 256 -1.65 -9.89 23.84
N ASN A 257 -1.92 -8.58 23.78
CA ASN A 257 -3.23 -8.02 23.45
C ASN A 257 -3.21 -7.42 22.02
N PRO A 258 -3.78 -8.10 21.02
CA PRO A 258 -3.74 -7.63 19.62
C PRO A 258 -4.34 -6.25 19.42
N ARG A 259 -5.42 -5.91 20.15
CA ARG A 259 -6.09 -4.60 20.06
C ARG A 259 -5.19 -3.49 20.60
N ALA A 260 -4.59 -3.69 21.77
CA ALA A 260 -3.65 -2.73 22.36
C ALA A 260 -2.43 -2.54 21.44
N LEU A 261 -1.85 -3.62 20.94
CA LEU A 261 -0.71 -3.57 20.03
C LEU A 261 -1.05 -2.83 18.72
N ARG A 262 -2.25 -3.02 18.16
CA ARG A 262 -2.68 -2.31 16.95
C ARG A 262 -2.87 -0.81 17.21
N ARG A 263 -3.50 -0.43 18.32
CA ARG A 263 -3.65 0.98 18.72
C ARG A 263 -2.28 1.65 18.89
N LEU A 264 -1.33 0.96 19.53
CA LEU A 264 0.04 1.44 19.67
C LEU A 264 0.72 1.63 18.31
N ARG A 265 0.54 0.70 17.37
CA ARG A 265 1.08 0.80 16.01
C ARG A 265 0.52 1.99 15.24
N THR A 266 -0.78 2.25 15.33
CA THR A 266 -1.39 3.43 14.71
C THR A 266 -0.81 4.74 15.28
N ALA A 267 -0.62 4.81 16.60
CA ALA A 267 -0.01 5.98 17.21
C ALA A 267 1.48 6.13 16.85
N ALA A 268 2.22 5.02 16.75
CA ALA A 268 3.61 5.00 16.31
C ALA A 268 3.76 5.50 14.85
N GLU A 269 2.88 5.06 13.93
CA GLU A 269 2.86 5.54 12.55
C GLU A 269 2.65 7.07 12.50
N ARG A 270 1.71 7.58 13.31
CA ARG A 270 1.45 9.03 13.42
C ARG A 270 2.65 9.79 14.00
N ALA A 271 3.28 9.24 15.03
CA ALA A 271 4.48 9.83 15.62
C ALA A 271 5.64 9.86 14.62
N LYS A 272 5.88 8.77 13.87
CA LYS A 272 6.88 8.72 12.78
C LYS A 272 6.67 9.85 11.76
N ARG A 273 5.44 10.04 11.30
CA ARG A 273 5.10 11.12 10.35
C ARG A 273 5.35 12.51 10.94
N THR A 274 5.04 12.71 12.22
CA THR A 274 5.30 13.98 12.93
C THR A 274 6.80 14.27 13.02
N LEU A 275 7.59 13.24 13.30
CA LEU A 275 9.05 13.35 13.41
C LEU A 275 9.75 13.63 12.07
N SER A 276 9.06 13.53 10.93
CA SER A 276 9.61 13.93 9.63
C SER A 276 9.72 15.46 9.47
N SER A 277 9.00 16.23 10.28
CA SER A 277 9.01 17.71 10.24
C SER A 277 9.21 18.37 11.61
N SER A 278 9.29 17.58 12.68
CA SER A 278 9.43 18.04 14.07
C SER A 278 10.51 17.25 14.79
N THR A 279 11.19 17.87 15.76
CA THR A 279 12.21 17.22 16.60
C THR A 279 11.62 16.44 17.78
N GLU A 280 10.29 16.39 17.89
CA GLU A 280 9.61 15.62 18.92
C GLU A 280 8.18 15.25 18.50
N ALA A 281 7.66 14.16 19.07
CA ALA A 281 6.29 13.70 18.88
C ALA A 281 5.70 13.16 20.18
N THR A 282 4.45 13.51 20.46
CA THR A 282 3.69 12.99 21.60
C THR A 282 2.86 11.78 21.16
N VAL A 283 2.94 10.70 21.94
CA VAL A 283 2.09 9.51 21.83
C VAL A 283 1.17 9.51 23.04
N GLU A 284 -0.13 9.60 22.76
CA GLU A 284 -1.20 9.64 23.75
C GLU A 284 -2.29 8.65 23.35
N ILE A 285 -2.55 7.68 24.23
CA ILE A 285 -3.53 6.61 23.99
C ILE A 285 -4.26 6.29 25.29
N ASP A 286 -5.53 6.67 25.36
CA ASP A 286 -6.38 6.40 26.52
C ASP A 286 -6.69 4.91 26.66
N ALA A 287 -6.71 4.38 27.88
CA ALA A 287 -7.03 3.00 28.20
C ALA A 287 -6.36 1.99 27.23
N LEU A 288 -5.05 2.12 27.01
CA LEU A 288 -4.29 1.30 26.07
C LEU A 288 -4.35 -0.19 26.45
N LEU A 289 -4.18 -0.50 27.73
CA LEU A 289 -4.29 -1.86 28.27
C LEU A 289 -4.85 -1.82 29.69
N ASP A 290 -5.88 -2.61 29.99
CA ASP A 290 -6.50 -2.73 31.32
C ASP A 290 -6.88 -1.38 31.96
N GLY A 291 -7.39 -0.45 31.16
CA GLY A 291 -7.75 0.91 31.61
C GLY A 291 -6.56 1.85 31.84
N ILE A 292 -5.33 1.43 31.57
CA ILE A 292 -4.13 2.25 31.75
C ILE A 292 -3.92 3.16 30.52
N ASP A 293 -3.89 4.46 30.76
CA ASP A 293 -3.51 5.45 29.75
C ASP A 293 -2.01 5.41 29.47
N PHE A 294 -1.63 5.57 28.21
CA PHE A 294 -0.24 5.66 27.80
C PHE A 294 0.07 7.04 27.22
N TYR A 295 0.85 7.81 27.97
CA TYR A 295 1.39 9.10 27.57
C TYR A 295 2.92 9.06 27.56
N THR A 296 3.52 9.40 26.42
CA THR A 296 4.97 9.56 26.30
C THR A 296 5.34 10.58 25.21
N LYS A 297 6.45 11.28 25.41
CA LYS A 297 7.01 12.23 24.46
C LYS A 297 8.33 11.69 23.93
N LYS A 298 8.49 11.64 22.61
CA LYS A 298 9.65 11.09 21.93
C LYS A 298 10.45 12.16 21.23
N LYS A 299 11.77 12.09 21.40
CA LYS A 299 12.77 12.78 20.60
C LYS A 299 13.36 11.76 19.62
N PRO A 300 13.79 12.18 18.41
CA PRO A 300 14.39 11.29 17.41
C PRO A 300 15.65 10.61 17.94
#